data_AF-A0AAF0MBS3-F1
#
_entry.id   AF-A0AAF0MBS3-F1
#
_cell.length_a   1.000
_cell.length_b   1.000
_cell.length_c   1.000
_cell.angle_alpha   90.00
_cell.angle_beta   90.00
_cell.angle_gamma   90.00
#
_symmetry.space_group_name_H-M   'P 1'
#
loop_
_entity.id
_entity.type
_entity.pdbx_description
1 polymer ?
#
loop_
_entity_poly.entity_id
_entity_poly.type
_entity_poly.pdbx_seq_one_letter_code
_entity_poly.pdbx_strand_id
1 'polypeptide(L)'
;MRPLNEIDIANYGHRIPLIGGFIENLFPFWWEYYSSVADYLDFYLDGFSRDEITVMVSEYRSLGIDDAQDEDINSFLYRMNANFRSDQGLRGGRQMLAQIGERVEQLEHGAMLKHVD
;
A
#
# COMPACT_ATOMS: atom_id res chain seq x y z
N MET A 1 -12.06 20.13 17.41
CA MET A 1 -10.92 19.71 16.58
C MET A 1 -10.64 18.26 16.89
N ARG A 2 -10.72 17.37 15.89
CA ARG A 2 -10.31 15.97 16.04
C ARG A 2 -8.76 15.94 16.05
N PRO A 3 -8.11 15.08 16.84
CA PRO A 3 -6.68 14.81 16.66
C PRO A 3 -6.48 14.26 15.23
N LEU A 4 -5.50 14.81 14.49
CA LEU A 4 -5.08 14.26 13.19
C LEU A 4 -4.41 12.91 13.44
N ASN A 5 -4.79 11.88 12.69
CA ASN A 5 -4.07 10.59 12.70
C ASN A 5 -2.87 10.65 11.74
N GLU A 6 -2.01 9.62 11.77
CA GLU A 6 -0.78 9.63 10.96
C GLU A 6 -1.08 9.65 9.45
N ILE A 7 -2.20 9.06 9.01
CA ILE A 7 -2.72 9.18 7.64
C ILE A 7 -3.09 10.63 7.29
N ASP A 8 -3.73 11.35 8.21
CA ASP A 8 -4.04 12.77 8.02
C ASP A 8 -2.75 13.58 7.91
N ILE A 9 -1.71 13.25 8.67
CA ILE A 9 -0.42 13.93 8.59
C ILE A 9 0.33 13.56 7.29
N ALA A 10 0.25 12.30 6.83
CA ALA A 10 0.75 11.89 5.51
C ALA A 10 0.00 12.61 4.37
N ASN A 11 -1.25 13.03 4.60
CA ASN A 11 -1.96 13.92 3.69
C ASN A 11 -1.37 15.34 3.62
N TYR A 12 -0.55 15.79 4.58
CA TYR A 12 0.01 17.15 4.65
C TYR A 12 1.54 17.29 4.70
N GLY A 13 2.32 16.24 5.02
CA GLY A 13 3.75 16.45 5.38
C GLY A 13 4.76 15.34 5.09
N HIS A 14 4.38 14.07 5.00
CA HIS A 14 5.36 12.98 4.78
C HIS A 14 5.41 12.54 3.32
N ARG A 15 6.63 12.48 2.76
CA ARG A 15 6.89 11.84 1.48
C ARG A 15 6.85 10.34 1.72
N ILE A 16 5.88 9.66 1.13
CA ILE A 16 5.79 8.19 1.02
C ILE A 16 6.09 7.78 -0.43
N PRO A 17 7.28 8.05 -0.97
CA PRO A 17 7.57 7.86 -2.40
C PRO A 17 7.44 6.41 -2.86
N LEU A 18 7.79 5.42 -2.02
CA LEU A 18 7.78 4.02 -2.44
C LEU A 18 6.40 3.39 -2.30
N ILE A 19 5.77 3.49 -1.12
CA ILE A 19 4.38 3.01 -0.93
C ILE A 19 3.42 3.83 -1.77
N GLY A 20 3.59 5.15 -1.79
CA GLY A 20 2.76 6.03 -2.59
C GLY A 20 2.92 5.78 -4.09
N GLY A 21 4.16 5.56 -4.54
CA GLY A 21 4.44 5.18 -5.93
C GLY A 21 3.81 3.84 -6.30
N PHE A 22 3.88 2.83 -5.44
CA PHE A 22 3.16 1.56 -5.63
C PHE A 22 1.65 1.78 -5.78
N ILE A 23 1.04 2.52 -4.84
CA ILE A 23 -0.40 2.77 -4.81
C ILE A 23 -0.85 3.55 -6.06
N GLU A 24 -0.11 4.57 -6.47
CA GLU A 24 -0.38 5.35 -7.69
C GLU A 24 -0.29 4.47 -8.95
N ASN A 25 0.63 3.50 -8.96
CA ASN A 25 0.85 2.59 -10.08
C ASN A 25 0.00 1.31 -9.99
N LEU A 26 -0.95 1.18 -9.06
CA LEU A 26 -1.97 0.13 -9.15
C LEU A 26 -2.82 0.38 -10.40
N PHE A 27 -2.41 -0.20 -11.54
CA PHE A 27 -3.07 -0.02 -12.83
C PHE A 27 -4.30 -0.92 -12.99
N PRO A 28 -5.40 -0.47 -13.62
CA PRO A 28 -6.61 -1.29 -13.79
C PRO A 28 -6.39 -2.70 -14.38
N PHE A 29 -5.32 -2.93 -15.14
CA PHE A 29 -4.97 -4.23 -15.70
C PHE A 29 -4.47 -5.25 -14.66
N TRP A 30 -4.02 -4.84 -13.47
CA TRP A 30 -3.48 -5.78 -12.49
C TRP A 30 -4.52 -6.81 -12.02
N TRP A 31 -5.81 -6.46 -12.03
CA TRP A 31 -6.91 -7.38 -11.72
C TRP A 31 -7.04 -8.56 -12.69
N GLU A 32 -6.50 -8.44 -13.90
CA GLU A 32 -6.56 -9.48 -14.92
C GLU A 32 -5.34 -10.40 -14.89
N TYR A 33 -4.19 -9.89 -14.43
CA TYR A 33 -2.91 -10.60 -14.48
C TYR A 33 -2.42 -11.11 -13.13
N TYR A 34 -2.94 -10.59 -12.01
CA TYR A 34 -2.48 -10.93 -10.66
C TYR A 34 -3.62 -11.43 -9.79
N SER A 35 -3.35 -12.47 -9.00
CA SER A 35 -4.35 -13.10 -8.13
C SER A 35 -4.61 -12.32 -6.84
N SER A 36 -3.70 -11.42 -6.46
CA SER A 36 -3.80 -10.59 -5.25
C SER A 36 -2.98 -9.30 -5.37
N VAL A 37 -3.24 -8.35 -4.46
CA VAL A 37 -2.43 -7.12 -4.33
C VAL A 37 -0.98 -7.49 -3.96
N ALA A 38 -0.80 -8.54 -3.17
CA ALA A 38 0.51 -9.02 -2.76
C ALA A 38 1.34 -9.55 -3.94
N ASP A 39 0.72 -10.21 -4.92
CA ASP A 39 1.42 -10.68 -6.12
C ASP A 39 1.80 -9.51 -7.04
N TYR A 40 0.93 -8.49 -7.15
CA TYR A 40 1.27 -7.27 -7.88
C TYR A 40 2.39 -6.46 -7.20
N LEU A 41 2.41 -6.46 -5.86
CA LEU A 41 3.48 -5.86 -5.09
C LEU A 41 4.83 -6.55 -5.35
N ASP A 42 4.85 -7.89 -5.45
CA ASP A 42 6.08 -8.62 -5.78
C ASP A 42 6.62 -8.24 -7.17
N PHE A 43 5.74 -8.06 -8.15
CA PHE A 43 6.11 -7.54 -9.46
C PHE A 43 6.66 -6.10 -9.40
N TYR A 44 5.99 -5.21 -8.67
CA TYR A 44 6.44 -3.82 -8.53
C TYR A 44 7.82 -3.71 -7.87
N LEU A 45 8.10 -4.60 -6.92
CA LEU A 45 9.36 -4.68 -6.20
C LEU A 45 10.46 -5.42 -6.96
N ASP A 46 10.17 -5.99 -8.14
CA ASP A 46 11.21 -6.61 -8.96
C ASP A 46 12.24 -5.55 -9.37
N GLY A 47 13.50 -5.78 -9.00
CA GLY A 47 14.60 -4.82 -9.18
C GLY A 47 14.83 -3.85 -8.02
N PHE A 48 14.02 -3.88 -6.96
CA PHE A 48 14.28 -3.10 -5.74
C PHE A 48 15.39 -3.75 -4.90
N SER A 49 16.23 -2.93 -4.30
CA SER A 49 17.20 -3.34 -3.29
C SER A 49 16.53 -3.62 -1.95
N ARG A 50 17.22 -4.36 -1.08
CA ARG A 50 16.76 -4.62 0.29
C ARG A 50 16.59 -3.34 1.11
N ASP A 51 17.43 -2.34 0.85
CA ASP A 51 17.34 -1.03 1.52
C ASP A 51 16.07 -0.29 1.09
N GLU A 52 15.73 -0.31 -0.21
CA GLU A 52 14.49 0.28 -0.72
C GLU A 52 13.25 -0.43 -0.16
N ILE A 53 13.26 -1.77 -0.09
CA ILE A 53 12.18 -2.53 0.56
C ILE A 53 12.06 -2.13 2.04
N THR A 54 13.18 -1.97 2.75
CA THR A 54 13.17 -1.53 4.17
C THR A 54 12.58 -0.13 4.33
N VAL A 55 12.89 0.80 3.41
CA VAL A 55 12.27 2.13 3.38
C VAL A 55 10.77 2.02 3.14
N MET A 56 10.33 1.18 2.20
CA MET A 56 8.92 0.94 1.92
C MET A 56 8.17 0.37 3.13
N VAL A 57 8.80 -0.54 3.90
CA VAL A 57 8.26 -1.03 5.19
C VAL A 57 8.07 0.11 6.17
N SER A 58 9.08 0.97 6.32
CA SER A 58 8.99 2.13 7.21
C SER A 58 7.89 3.11 6.79
N GLU A 59 7.74 3.35 5.48
CA GLU A 59 6.66 4.16 4.93
C GLU A 59 5.29 3.56 5.25
N TYR A 60 5.10 2.26 5.03
CA TYR A 60 3.83 1.58 5.32
C TYR A 60 3.44 1.71 6.80
N ARG A 61 4.39 1.44 7.71
CA ARG A 61 4.16 1.57 9.15
C ARG A 61 3.77 3.00 9.55
N SER A 62 4.40 4.01 8.94
CA SER A 62 4.11 5.42 9.22
C SER A 62 2.71 5.88 8.80
N LEU A 63 1.96 5.05 8.05
CA LEU A 63 0.57 5.35 7.71
C LEU A 63 -0.39 5.04 8.86
N GLY A 64 0.01 4.24 9.86
CA GLY A 64 -0.85 3.94 11.01
C GLY A 64 -2.21 3.34 10.64
N ILE A 65 -2.24 2.44 9.64
CA ILE A 65 -3.48 1.92 9.03
C ILE A 65 -4.42 1.29 10.05
N ASP A 66 -3.88 0.59 11.04
CA ASP A 66 -4.66 -0.13 12.05
C ASP A 66 -5.53 0.81 12.89
N ASP A 67 -5.06 2.03 13.15
CA ASP A 67 -5.75 3.04 13.97
C ASP A 67 -6.58 4.04 13.14
N ALA A 68 -6.38 4.08 11.82
CA ALA A 68 -7.09 5.00 10.91
C ALA A 68 -8.56 4.62 10.74
N GLN A 69 -9.44 5.58 10.43
CA GLN A 69 -10.82 5.28 10.03
C GLN A 69 -10.88 4.89 8.55
N ASP A 70 -11.88 4.09 8.17
CA ASP A 70 -12.07 3.66 6.78
C ASP A 70 -12.28 4.86 5.83
N GLU A 71 -12.91 5.92 6.31
CA GLU A 71 -13.09 7.19 5.57
C GLU A 71 -11.75 7.85 5.24
N ASP A 72 -10.86 7.98 6.23
CA ASP A 72 -9.54 8.60 6.06
C ASP A 72 -8.66 7.77 5.11
N ILE A 73 -8.72 6.44 5.22
CA ILE A 73 -8.06 5.50 4.31
C ILE A 73 -8.52 5.72 2.87
N ASN A 74 -9.84 5.76 2.65
CA ASN A 74 -10.39 5.93 1.32
C ASN A 74 -10.04 7.32 0.72
N SER A 75 -10.04 8.38 1.54
CA SER A 75 -9.58 9.71 1.13
C SER A 75 -8.09 9.73 0.76
N PHE A 76 -7.25 9.06 1.55
CA PHE A 76 -5.82 8.90 1.25
C PHE A 76 -5.61 8.16 -0.08
N LEU A 77 -6.26 7.01 -0.28
CA LEU A 77 -6.14 6.23 -1.51
C LEU A 77 -6.64 7.01 -2.74
N TYR A 78 -7.72 7.78 -2.59
CA TYR A 78 -8.20 8.67 -3.65
C TYR A 78 -7.16 9.75 -4.00
N ARG A 79 -6.54 10.39 -3.00
CA ARG A 79 -5.46 11.39 -3.22
C ARG A 79 -4.27 10.78 -3.96
N MET A 80 -3.93 9.54 -3.64
CA MET A 80 -2.82 8.81 -4.26
C MET A 80 -3.15 8.28 -5.67
N ASN A 81 -4.32 8.61 -6.23
CA ASN A 81 -4.78 8.14 -7.53
C ASN A 81 -4.79 6.60 -7.63
N ALA A 82 -5.09 5.93 -6.52
CA ALA A 82 -5.14 4.47 -6.48
C ALA A 82 -6.26 3.94 -7.39
N ASN A 83 -5.93 3.19 -8.45
CA ASN A 83 -6.96 2.49 -9.24
C ASN A 83 -7.33 1.15 -8.58
N PHE A 84 -7.86 1.22 -7.37
CA PHE A 84 -8.48 0.08 -6.71
C PHE A 84 -9.97 0.04 -7.06
N ARG A 85 -10.50 -1.17 -7.29
CA ARG A 85 -11.94 -1.32 -7.48
C ARG A 85 -12.65 -1.03 -6.17
N SER A 86 -13.44 0.04 -6.17
CA SER A 86 -14.33 0.42 -5.07
C SER A 86 -15.52 -0.54 -4.89
N ASP A 87 -15.58 -1.63 -5.67
CA ASP A 87 -16.65 -2.63 -5.63
C ASP A 87 -16.58 -3.52 -4.38
N GLN A 88 -15.46 -3.50 -3.64
CA GLN A 88 -15.30 -4.21 -2.36
C GLN A 88 -15.95 -3.50 -1.15
N GLY A 89 -16.75 -2.46 -1.39
CA GLY A 89 -17.49 -1.74 -0.36
C GLY A 89 -16.62 -0.84 0.52
N LEU A 90 -17.20 -0.35 1.63
CA LEU A 90 -16.58 0.66 2.52
C LEU A 90 -15.20 0.26 3.08
N ARG A 91 -14.91 -1.05 3.17
CA ARG A 91 -13.68 -1.62 3.71
C ARG A 91 -12.64 -2.06 2.68
N GLY A 92 -12.93 -1.89 1.39
CA GLY A 92 -12.04 -2.33 0.30
C GLY A 92 -10.64 -1.71 0.39
N GLY A 93 -10.56 -0.41 0.70
CA GLY A 93 -9.28 0.28 0.88
C GLY A 93 -8.43 -0.31 2.01
N ARG A 94 -9.05 -0.59 3.17
CA ARG A 94 -8.35 -1.24 4.30
C ARG A 94 -7.88 -2.65 3.95
N GLN A 95 -8.72 -3.44 3.29
CA GLN A 95 -8.36 -4.81 2.90
C GLN A 95 -7.19 -4.83 1.92
N MET A 96 -7.16 -3.90 0.97
CA MET A 96 -6.04 -3.72 0.06
C MET A 96 -4.76 -3.34 0.83
N LEU A 97 -4.82 -2.33 1.70
CA LEU A 97 -3.68 -1.91 2.50
C LEU A 97 -3.18 -3.03 3.42
N ALA A 98 -4.08 -3.82 4.02
CA ALA A 98 -3.71 -4.97 4.85
C ALA A 98 -2.92 -6.04 4.06
N GLN A 99 -3.29 -6.33 2.81
CA GLN A 99 -2.52 -7.24 1.94
C GLN A 99 -1.12 -6.69 1.64
N ILE A 100 -1.01 -5.38 1.43
CA ILE A 100 0.29 -4.71 1.25
C ILE A 100 1.13 -4.87 2.52
N GLY A 101 0.56 -4.55 3.68
CA GLY A 101 1.22 -4.65 4.98
C GLY A 101 1.73 -6.05 5.27
N GLU A 102 0.87 -7.06 5.15
CA GLU A 102 1.24 -8.45 5.36
C GLU A 102 2.42 -8.85 4.47
N ARG A 103 2.38 -8.46 3.19
CA ARG A 103 3.43 -8.84 2.26
C ARG A 103 4.75 -8.11 2.52
N VAL A 104 4.69 -6.81 2.79
CA VAL A 104 5.86 -5.99 3.14
C VAL A 104 6.55 -6.49 4.41
N GLU A 105 5.79 -6.92 5.42
CA GLU A 105 6.33 -7.56 6.62
C GLU A 105 7.01 -8.89 6.32
N GLN A 106 6.42 -9.75 5.49
CA GLN A 106 7.06 -11.00 5.07
C GLN A 106 8.42 -10.73 4.41
N LEU A 107 8.50 -9.72 3.55
CA LEU A 107 9.75 -9.34 2.84
C LEU A 107 10.81 -8.80 3.80
N GLU A 108 10.43 -8.01 4.80
CA GLU A 108 11.34 -7.55 5.86
C GLU A 108 11.95 -8.74 6.62
N HIS A 109 11.15 -9.76 6.90
CA HIS A 109 11.57 -11.01 7.55
C HIS A 109 12.31 -11.99 6.61
N GLY A 110 12.64 -11.56 5.39
CA GLY A 110 13.49 -12.31 4.47
C GLY A 110 12.73 -13.25 3.52
N ALA A 111 11.42 -13.08 3.35
CA ALA A 111 10.72 -13.74 2.26
C ALA A 111 11.29 -13.30 0.90
N MET A 112 11.31 -14.22 -0.06
CA MET A 112 11.68 -13.91 -1.44
C MET A 112 10.48 -13.33 -2.18
N LEU A 113 10.72 -12.47 -3.16
CA LEU A 113 9.71 -12.06 -4.14
C LEU A 113 9.17 -13.30 -4.87
N LYS A 114 7.86 -13.38 -5.07
CA LYS A 114 7.29 -14.41 -5.93
C LYS A 114 7.61 -14.07 -7.38
N HIS A 115 8.12 -15.03 -8.13
CA HIS A 115 8.12 -14.91 -9.59
C HIS A 115 6.70 -15.11 -10.09
N VAL A 116 6.18 -14.11 -10.79
CA VAL A 116 4.93 -14.23 -11.54
C VAL A 116 5.33 -14.64 -12.95
N ASP A 117 5.01 -15.88 -13.33
CA ASP A 117 5.26 -16.44 -14.67
C ASP A 117 4.36 -15.81 -15.74
#